data_AF-A0A971TG65-F1
#
_entry.id   AF-A0A971TG65-F1
#
_cell.length_a   1.000
_cell.length_b   1.000
_cell.length_c   1.000
_cell.angle_alpha   90.00
_cell.angle_beta   90.00
_cell.angle_gamma   90.00
#
_symmetry.space_group_name_H-M   'P 1'
#
loop_
_entity.id
_entity.type
_entity.pdbx_description
1 polymer ?
#
loop_
_entity_poly.entity_id
_entity_poly.type
_entity_poly.pdbx_seq_one_letter_code
_entity_poly.pdbx_strand_id
1 'polypeptide(L)'
;MKEGKGALSGLDELVGQVVVIDFAGPTMIIGRLVRIADDAFVLDDADLYDREESHSGKELYLINTRKFGVKVSRRRTYVPRQNAIAVSALDDVIAD
;
A
#
# COMPACT_ATOMS: atom_id res chain seq x y z
N MET A 1 26.84 14.33 20.77
CA MET A 1 25.89 13.94 21.85
C MET A 1 24.80 14.99 21.89
N LYS A 2 23.53 14.77 21.57
CA LYS A 2 22.73 13.56 21.37
C LYS A 2 21.76 13.85 20.21
N GLU A 3 21.79 13.07 19.13
CA GLU A 3 20.60 12.97 18.29
C GLU A 3 19.57 12.19 19.10
N GLY A 4 18.43 12.83 19.34
CA GLY A 4 17.32 12.24 20.06
C GLY A 4 16.92 10.93 19.38
N LYS A 5 16.71 9.91 20.20
CA LYS A 5 16.12 8.62 19.83
C LYS A 5 14.94 8.87 18.87
N GLY A 6 15.18 8.66 17.57
CA GLY A 6 14.28 9.11 16.51
C GLY A 6 12.91 8.50 16.69
N ALA A 7 11.90 9.33 16.90
CA ALA A 7 10.53 8.89 16.70
C ALA A 7 10.45 8.40 15.26
N LEU A 8 9.97 7.18 15.07
CA LEU A 8 9.62 6.66 13.75
C LEU A 8 8.74 7.72 13.08
N SER A 9 9.04 8.07 11.83
CA SER A 9 8.10 8.90 11.07
C SER A 9 6.78 8.13 10.98
N GLY A 10 5.63 8.80 10.91
CA GLY A 10 4.33 8.10 10.91
C GLY A 10 4.20 7.06 9.79
N LEU A 11 4.98 7.16 8.71
CA LEU A 11 5.04 6.16 7.65
C LEU A 11 5.87 4.92 8.03
N ASP A 12 6.91 5.05 8.84
CA ASP A 12 7.75 3.91 9.26
C ASP A 12 6.94 2.89 10.08
N GLU A 13 5.86 3.33 10.73
CA GLU A 13 4.92 2.46 11.44
C GLU A 13 4.19 1.48 10.51
N LEU A 14 4.08 1.80 9.22
CA LEU A 14 3.45 0.94 8.21
C LEU A 14 4.38 -0.18 7.71
N VAL A 15 5.68 -0.13 8.03
CA VAL A 15 6.63 -1.17 7.59
C VAL A 15 6.28 -2.50 8.24
N GLY A 16 6.21 -3.54 7.42
CA GLY A 16 5.77 -4.88 7.79
C GLY A 16 4.27 -5.12 7.60
N GLN A 17 3.46 -4.06 7.43
CA GLN A 17 2.03 -4.16 7.23
C GLN A 17 1.67 -4.36 5.76
N VAL A 18 0.47 -4.91 5.51
CA VAL A 18 -0.14 -4.84 4.18
C VAL A 18 -0.73 -3.44 4.03
N VAL A 19 -0.30 -2.72 3.01
CA VAL A 19 -0.70 -1.34 2.76
C VAL A 19 -1.47 -1.21 1.47
N VAL A 20 -2.31 -0.17 1.38
CA VAL A 20 -2.96 0.30 0.17
C VAL A 20 -2.26 1.59 -0.24
N ILE A 21 -1.86 1.69 -1.52
CA ILE A 21 -1.29 2.90 -2.11
C ILE A 21 -2.23 3.37 -3.22
N ASP A 22 -2.78 4.56 -3.06
CA ASP A 22 -3.64 5.21 -4.04
C ASP A 22 -2.84 6.14 -4.95
N PHE A 23 -3.24 6.16 -6.23
CA PHE A 23 -2.73 7.09 -7.23
C PHE A 23 -3.85 8.01 -7.71
N ALA A 24 -3.47 9.09 -8.40
CA ALA A 24 -4.42 10.02 -9.03
C ALA A 24 -5.32 9.36 -10.09
N GLY A 25 -4.87 8.23 -10.65
CA GLY A 25 -5.55 7.50 -11.70
C GLY A 25 -6.46 6.38 -11.22
N PRO A 26 -6.89 5.49 -12.14
CA PRO A 26 -7.76 4.36 -11.83
C PRO A 26 -7.05 3.27 -11.02
N THR A 27 -5.72 3.35 -10.92
CA THR A 27 -4.89 2.33 -10.29
C THR A 27 -4.79 2.50 -8.78
N MET A 28 -4.54 1.37 -8.10
CA MET A 28 -4.08 1.29 -6.72
C MET A 28 -3.17 0.08 -6.58
N ILE A 29 -2.27 0.10 -5.60
CA ILE A 29 -1.40 -1.04 -5.29
C ILE A 29 -1.68 -1.50 -3.87
N ILE A 30 -1.81 -2.81 -3.67
CA ILE A 30 -1.96 -3.43 -2.35
C ILE A 30 -0.82 -4.41 -2.16
N GLY A 31 -0.09 -4.36 -1.06
CA GLY A 31 1.02 -5.29 -0.81
C GLY A 31 1.67 -5.09 0.54
N ARG A 32 2.60 -5.97 0.91
CA ARG A 32 3.35 -5.83 2.17
C ARG A 32 4.43 -4.77 2.01
N LEU A 33 4.35 -3.66 2.74
CA LEU A 33 5.42 -2.66 2.76
C LEU A 33 6.62 -3.23 3.51
N VAL A 34 7.74 -3.44 2.82
CA VAL A 34 8.94 -4.03 3.44
C VAL A 34 10.00 -2.97 3.75
N ARG A 35 10.00 -1.86 3.02
CA ARG A 35 10.94 -0.77 3.20
C ARG A 35 10.40 0.52 2.61
N ILE A 36 10.73 1.63 3.25
CA ILE A 36 10.62 2.97 2.67
C ILE A 36 12.04 3.39 2.27
N ALA A 37 12.26 3.62 0.99
CA ALA A 37 13.47 4.22 0.46
C ALA A 37 13.26 5.73 0.24
N ASP A 38 14.34 6.42 -0.14
CA ASP A 38 14.29 7.86 -0.35
C ASP A 38 13.28 8.23 -1.47
N ASP A 39 13.22 7.42 -2.52
CA ASP A 39 12.41 7.66 -3.73
C ASP A 39 11.20 6.71 -3.88
N ALA A 40 11.17 5.58 -3.16
CA ALA A 40 10.20 4.53 -3.40
C ALA A 40 9.65 3.86 -2.11
N PHE A 41 8.39 3.44 -2.18
CA PHE A 41 7.87 2.36 -1.34
C PHE A 41 8.26 1.03 -1.97
N VAL A 42 8.88 0.15 -1.18
CA VAL A 42 9.24 -1.20 -1.61
C VAL A 42 8.22 -2.16 -1.03
N LEU A 43 7.49 -2.86 -1.89
CA LEU A 43 6.48 -3.82 -1.50
C LEU A 43 6.87 -5.24 -1.94
N ASP A 44 6.51 -6.21 -1.10
CA ASP A 44 6.46 -7.62 -1.46
C ASP A 44 5.01 -8.10 -1.58
N ASP A 45 4.83 -9.15 -2.36
CA ASP A 45 3.55 -9.83 -2.55
C ASP A 45 2.42 -8.85 -2.90
N ALA A 46 2.71 -8.01 -3.89
CA ALA A 46 1.86 -6.89 -4.27
C ALA A 46 0.89 -7.28 -5.39
N ASP A 47 -0.23 -6.58 -5.41
CA ASP A 47 -1.20 -6.56 -6.48
C ASP A 47 -1.34 -5.16 -7.05
N LEU A 48 -1.32 -5.06 -8.38
CA LEU A 48 -1.67 -3.83 -9.09
C LEU A 48 -3.12 -3.97 -9.53
N TYR A 49 -3.99 -3.20 -8.89
CA TYR A 49 -5.37 -3.09 -9.28
C TYR A 49 -5.53 -1.92 -10.24
N ASP A 50 -6.19 -2.18 -11.37
CA ASP A 50 -6.69 -1.14 -12.27
C ASP A 50 -8.21 -1.19 -12.30
N ARG A 51 -8.87 -0.09 -11.95
CA ARG A 51 -10.33 0.01 -12.00
C ARG A 51 -10.88 -0.17 -13.42
N GLU A 52 -10.13 0.22 -14.45
CA GLU A 52 -10.59 0.11 -15.84
C GLU A 52 -10.60 -1.35 -16.32
N GLU A 53 -9.75 -2.20 -15.75
CA GLU A 53 -9.66 -3.62 -16.07
C GLU A 53 -10.48 -4.53 -15.15
N SER A 54 -11.19 -3.93 -14.17
CA SER A 54 -11.91 -4.67 -13.12
C SER A 54 -13.40 -4.41 -13.14
N HIS A 55 -14.19 -5.47 -12.90
CA HIS A 55 -15.64 -5.39 -12.78
C HIS A 55 -16.12 -4.91 -11.40
N SER A 56 -15.25 -4.81 -10.40
CA SER A 56 -15.58 -4.32 -9.06
C SER A 56 -15.24 -2.84 -8.90
N GLY A 57 -15.95 -2.13 -8.01
CA GLY A 57 -15.47 -0.83 -7.53
C GLY A 57 -14.22 -0.98 -6.65
N LYS A 58 -13.43 0.09 -6.48
CA LYS A 58 -12.26 0.11 -5.58
C LYS A 58 -12.62 -0.34 -4.16
N GLU A 59 -13.72 0.18 -3.62
CA GLU A 59 -14.20 -0.15 -2.27
C GLU A 59 -14.49 -1.64 -2.09
N LEU A 60 -15.34 -2.23 -2.94
CA LEU A 60 -15.64 -3.67 -2.89
C LEU A 60 -14.36 -4.52 -3.05
N TYR A 61 -13.41 -4.08 -3.88
CA TYR A 61 -12.14 -4.77 -4.04
C TYR A 61 -11.31 -4.76 -2.75
N LEU A 62 -11.23 -3.61 -2.06
CA LEU A 62 -10.51 -3.48 -0.79
C LEU A 62 -11.14 -4.33 0.30
N ILE A 63 -12.47 -4.35 0.41
CA ILE A 63 -13.21 -5.20 1.36
C ILE A 63 -12.89 -6.67 1.12
N ASN A 64 -12.98 -7.12 -0.13
CA ASN A 64 -12.66 -8.50 -0.48
C ASN A 64 -11.18 -8.83 -0.24
N THR A 65 -10.28 -7.90 -0.53
CA THR A 65 -8.84 -8.08 -0.31
C THR A 65 -8.52 -8.18 1.19
N ARG A 66 -9.16 -7.36 2.04
CA ARG A 66 -9.05 -7.48 3.49
C ARG A 66 -9.58 -8.82 4.00
N LYS A 67 -10.71 -9.28 3.44
CA LYS A 67 -11.39 -10.52 3.87
C LYS A 67 -10.69 -11.80 3.42
N PHE A 68 -10.16 -11.82 2.19
CA PHE A 68 -9.66 -13.03 1.55
C PHE A 68 -8.14 -13.01 1.30
N GLY A 69 -7.49 -11.89 1.60
CA GLY A 69 -6.08 -11.67 1.35
C GLY A 69 -5.79 -11.02 0.00
N VAL A 70 -4.53 -10.59 -0.17
CA VAL A 70 -4.04 -9.94 -1.39
C VAL A 70 -3.90 -10.98 -2.51
N LYS A 71 -4.48 -10.67 -3.68
CA LYS A 71 -4.27 -11.44 -4.90
C LYS A 71 -2.91 -11.09 -5.50
N VAL A 72 -1.85 -11.72 -5.03
CA VAL A 72 -0.48 -11.42 -5.46
C VAL A 72 -0.32 -11.55 -6.97
N SER A 73 0.02 -10.45 -7.64
CA SER A 73 0.33 -10.41 -9.08
C SER A 73 1.77 -9.96 -9.37
N ARG A 74 2.50 -9.46 -8.36
CA ARG A 74 3.93 -9.16 -8.39
C ARG A 74 4.60 -9.58 -7.08
N ARG A 75 5.74 -10.26 -7.15
CA ARG A 75 6.50 -10.68 -5.95
C ARG A 75 7.21 -9.52 -5.25
N ARG A 76 7.78 -8.58 -6.02
CA ARG A 76 8.48 -7.39 -5.56
C ARG A 76 8.02 -6.22 -6.43
N THR A 77 7.69 -5.08 -5.83
CA THR A 77 7.28 -3.87 -6.56
C THR A 77 7.91 -2.63 -5.93
N TYR A 78 8.37 -1.71 -6.78
CA TYR A 78 8.92 -0.42 -6.38
C TYR A 78 7.95 0.65 -6.84
N VAL A 79 7.43 1.42 -5.89
CA VAL A 79 6.42 2.45 -6.15
C VAL A 79 7.02 3.82 -5.89
N PRO A 80 7.20 4.68 -6.91
CA PRO A 80 7.72 6.02 -6.71
C PRO A 80 6.85 6.82 -5.73
N ARG A 81 7.45 7.34 -4.66
CA ARG A 81 6.73 8.05 -3.59
C ARG A 81 6.03 9.30 -4.09
N GLN A 82 6.64 9.99 -5.04
CA GLN A 82 6.13 11.22 -5.65
C GLN A 82 4.81 11.03 -6.43
N ASN A 83 4.45 9.78 -6.78
CA ASN A 83 3.23 9.48 -7.51
C ASN A 83 2.08 9.03 -6.60
N ALA A 84 2.35 8.71 -5.33
CA ALA A 84 1.34 8.26 -4.38
C ALA A 84 0.53 9.46 -3.86
N ILE A 85 -0.79 9.35 -3.87
CA ILE A 85 -1.70 10.30 -3.23
C ILE A 85 -1.86 10.00 -1.76
N ALA A 86 -2.04 8.72 -1.42
CA ALA A 86 -2.26 8.27 -0.06
C ALA A 86 -1.67 6.88 0.14
N VAL A 87 -1.30 6.60 1.40
CA VAL A 87 -0.89 5.27 1.87
C VAL A 87 -1.57 5.01 3.21
N SER A 88 -2.17 3.84 3.37
CA SER A 88 -2.77 3.38 4.63
C SER A 88 -2.49 1.90 4.85
N ALA A 89 -2.61 1.42 6.08
CA ALA A 89 -2.69 -0.02 6.32
C ALA A 89 -4.02 -0.54 5.74
N LEU A 90 -4.00 -1.74 5.16
CA LEU A 90 -5.23 -2.42 4.71
C LEU A 90 -6.18 -2.68 5.89
N ASP A 91 -5.64 -2.90 7.09
CA ASP A 91 -6.41 -3.09 8.31
C ASP A 91 -7.11 -1.83 8.82
N ASP A 92 -6.74 -0.65 8.31
CA ASP A 92 -7.41 0.63 8.60
C ASP A 92 -8.53 0.93 7.58
N VAL A 93 -8.72 0.09 6.55
CA VAL A 93 -9.83 0.26 5.61
C VAL A 93 -11.15 -0.08 6.30
N ILE A 94 -11.98 0.93 6.52
CA ILE A 94 -13.31 0.77 7.11
C ILE A 94 -14.25 0.20 6.04
N ALA A 95 -14.97 -0.86 6.42
CA ALA A 95 -16.01 -1.49 5.62
C ALA A 95 -17.25 -1.58 6.51
N ASP A 96 -18.36 -1.00 6.07
CA ASP A 96 -19.66 -1.10 6.73
C ASP A 96 -20.29 -2.50 6.59
#